data_AF-A0A537J6W6-F1
#
_entry.id   AF-A0A537J6W6-F1
#
_cell.length_a   1.000
_cell.length_b   1.000
_cell.length_c   1.000
_cell.angle_alpha   90.00
_cell.angle_beta   90.00
_cell.angle_gamma   90.00
#
_symmetry.space_group_name_H-M   'P 1'
#
loop_
_entity.id
_entity.type
_entity.pdbx_description
1 polymer ?
#
loop_
_entity_poly.entity_id
_entity_poly.type
_entity_poly.pdbx_seq_one_letter_code
_entity_poly.pdbx_strand_id
1 'polypeptide(L)'
;MPKILASGSAAIQTVSGAHQYRFIGIEFAPTPGLVSAPQFSMVHLGSGETDVQALPNNLVFDRCYIHGDPAAGAQRGILMDSASTAVIDSYLSDFKLTTSQALAIQSQNGPGPFKVVNNYLEGAGTGVGFGGWIPTIPNLVSSDVEIRGNYFARPLSWRVGDPAYAGTPWVVANFLQLTNAQRVLVDGNIFESNWKGGDQDGFALSLAPVDQNGGMPWATVQDITFTHNIVRHSTAGVHMGGWDNLYPSQQLQRVLIQNNLFTDIGAFATNGGSAGRLFQLRDGAANVVIDHNTAFQTGSPLFASV
;
A
#
# COMPACT_ATOMS: atom_id res chain seq x y z
N MET A 1 -12.74 -21.90 7.74
CA MET A 1 -11.48 -21.69 8.48
C MET A 1 -11.82 -21.45 9.95
N PRO A 2 -10.97 -21.82 10.93
CA PRO A 2 -11.08 -21.30 12.31
C PRO A 2 -11.10 -19.78 12.29
N LYS A 3 -11.93 -19.17 13.14
CA LYS A 3 -12.22 -17.73 13.10
C LYS A 3 -11.84 -17.04 14.41
N ILE A 4 -11.16 -15.90 14.31
CA ILE A 4 -10.89 -14.97 15.42
C ILE A 4 -11.63 -13.67 15.12
N LEU A 5 -12.51 -13.26 16.04
CA LEU A 5 -13.31 -12.05 15.91
C LEU A 5 -12.62 -10.87 16.59
N ALA A 6 -12.54 -9.73 15.90
CA ALA A 6 -12.15 -8.46 16.47
C ALA A 6 -13.32 -7.89 17.31
N SER A 7 -13.32 -8.12 18.62
CA SER A 7 -14.32 -7.57 19.55
C SER A 7 -14.06 -6.10 19.93
N GLY A 8 -13.08 -5.46 19.28
CA GLY A 8 -12.63 -4.09 19.52
C GLY A 8 -11.78 -3.61 18.34
N SER A 9 -10.64 -2.97 18.63
CA SER A 9 -9.80 -2.34 17.59
C SER A 9 -9.01 -3.33 16.71
N ALA A 10 -8.85 -4.59 17.14
CA ALA A 10 -8.13 -5.65 16.43
C ALA A 10 -8.58 -7.06 16.84
N ALA A 11 -8.34 -8.06 15.98
CA ALA A 11 -8.47 -9.49 16.28
C ALA A 11 -7.18 -10.05 16.91
N ILE A 12 -6.03 -9.55 16.47
CA ILE A 12 -4.72 -9.82 17.08
C ILE A 12 -4.01 -8.51 17.34
N GLN A 13 -3.43 -8.39 18.53
CA GLN A 13 -2.50 -7.32 18.87
C GLN A 13 -1.30 -7.92 19.58
N THR A 14 -0.10 -7.56 19.15
CA THR A 14 1.14 -7.97 19.83
C THR A 14 1.42 -7.08 21.03
N VAL A 15 2.03 -7.66 22.06
CA VAL A 15 2.81 -6.90 23.06
C VAL A 15 4.23 -6.69 22.55
N SER A 16 4.97 -5.73 23.10
CA SER A 16 6.39 -5.54 22.78
C SER A 16 7.18 -6.84 22.96
N GLY A 17 8.08 -7.10 22.01
CA GLY A 17 8.92 -8.28 21.97
C GLY A 17 8.20 -9.57 21.57
N ALA A 18 6.89 -9.57 21.30
CA ALA A 18 6.18 -10.79 20.89
C ALA A 18 6.77 -11.38 19.59
N HIS A 19 7.07 -12.68 19.59
CA HIS A 19 7.88 -13.23 18.51
C HIS A 19 7.63 -14.71 18.20
N GLN A 20 8.00 -15.13 16.99
CA GLN A 20 7.92 -16.51 16.47
C GLN A 20 6.51 -17.11 16.40
N TYR A 21 5.55 -16.30 16.00
CA TYR A 21 4.18 -16.77 15.74
C TYR A 21 3.95 -16.99 14.24
N ARG A 22 3.30 -18.11 13.92
CA ARG A 22 2.78 -18.39 12.57
C ARG A 22 1.30 -18.74 12.65
N PHE A 23 0.48 -17.93 12.01
CA PHE A 23 -0.95 -18.14 11.85
C PHE A 23 -1.19 -18.82 10.50
N ILE A 24 -1.86 -19.97 10.50
CA ILE A 24 -2.09 -20.76 9.28
C ILE A 24 -3.57 -21.07 9.13
N GLY A 25 -4.17 -20.70 7.99
CA GLY A 25 -5.55 -21.09 7.70
C GLY A 25 -6.58 -20.44 8.61
N ILE A 26 -6.27 -19.27 9.18
CA ILE A 26 -7.14 -18.54 10.12
C ILE A 26 -7.91 -17.44 9.39
N GLU A 27 -9.19 -17.32 9.71
CA GLU A 27 -10.03 -16.18 9.37
C GLU A 27 -9.99 -15.13 10.50
N PHE A 28 -9.60 -13.90 10.18
CA PHE A 28 -9.66 -12.75 11.07
C PHE A 28 -10.74 -11.81 10.58
N ALA A 29 -11.77 -11.62 11.39
CA ALA A 29 -13.00 -10.95 10.96
C ALA A 29 -13.49 -9.91 11.97
N PRO A 30 -14.22 -8.87 11.52
CA PRO A 30 -15.02 -8.01 12.39
C PRO A 30 -15.97 -8.83 13.26
N THR A 31 -16.28 -8.34 14.46
CA THR A 31 -17.48 -8.80 15.14
C THR A 31 -18.72 -8.28 14.41
N PRO A 32 -19.68 -9.14 14.01
CA PRO A 32 -20.87 -8.70 13.29
C PRO A 32 -21.67 -7.62 14.03
N GLY A 33 -22.16 -6.61 13.30
CA GLY A 33 -23.04 -5.56 13.85
C GLY A 33 -22.34 -4.43 14.62
N LEU A 34 -21.02 -4.51 14.83
CA LEU A 34 -20.20 -3.45 15.46
C LEU A 34 -19.73 -2.39 14.44
N VAL A 35 -20.64 -1.93 13.59
CA VAL A 35 -20.38 -0.97 12.50
C VAL A 35 -20.03 0.46 13.00
N SER A 36 -20.26 0.76 14.28
CA SER A 36 -20.12 2.11 14.84
C SER A 36 -18.79 2.40 15.53
N ALA A 37 -17.87 1.44 15.62
CA ALA A 37 -16.53 1.65 16.14
C ALA A 37 -15.51 1.41 15.02
N PRO A 38 -14.60 2.36 14.73
CA PRO A 38 -13.58 2.15 13.71
C PRO A 38 -12.72 0.95 14.10
N GLN A 39 -12.80 -0.12 13.31
CA GLN A 39 -11.84 -1.20 13.38
C GLN A 39 -10.55 -0.70 12.74
N PHE A 40 -9.63 -0.25 13.59
CA PHE A 40 -8.41 0.40 13.17
C PHE A 40 -7.46 -0.55 12.44
N SER A 41 -7.30 -1.79 12.92
CA SER A 41 -6.46 -2.81 12.28
C SER A 41 -6.94 -4.22 12.65
N MET A 42 -7.28 -5.10 11.70
CA MET A 42 -7.60 -6.50 12.03
C MET A 42 -6.45 -7.22 12.74
N VAL A 43 -5.22 -6.94 12.30
CA VAL A 43 -3.99 -7.38 12.93
C VAL A 43 -3.12 -6.16 13.21
N HIS A 44 -2.75 -5.99 14.47
CA HIS A 44 -1.90 -4.90 14.93
C HIS A 44 -0.59 -5.47 15.47
N LEU A 45 0.48 -5.37 14.67
CA LEU A 45 1.84 -5.73 15.06
C LEU A 45 2.56 -4.44 15.47
N GLY A 46 3.17 -4.44 16.64
CA GLY A 46 3.76 -3.27 17.28
C GLY A 46 2.82 -2.60 18.28
N SER A 47 3.40 -1.76 19.13
CA SER A 47 2.70 -0.96 20.13
C SER A 47 3.28 0.46 20.29
N GLY A 48 4.12 0.90 19.35
CA GLY A 48 4.80 2.21 19.40
C GLY A 48 6.18 2.14 20.04
N GLU A 49 6.88 1.02 19.88
CA GLU A 49 8.23 0.81 20.38
C GLU A 49 9.18 1.89 19.87
N THR A 50 10.12 2.30 20.72
CA THR A 50 11.16 3.31 20.41
C THR A 50 12.54 2.68 20.17
N ASP A 51 12.64 1.35 20.32
CA ASP A 51 13.83 0.56 20.07
C ASP A 51 13.47 -0.64 19.17
N VAL A 52 14.28 -0.88 18.14
CA VAL A 52 14.16 -2.03 17.25
C VAL A 52 14.17 -3.35 18.00
N GLN A 53 14.95 -3.47 19.09
CA GLN A 53 15.04 -4.70 19.88
C GLN A 53 13.75 -5.01 20.65
N ALA A 54 12.90 -4.01 20.87
CA ALA A 54 11.61 -4.19 21.50
C ALA A 54 10.49 -4.57 20.51
N LEU A 55 10.73 -4.47 19.20
CA LEU A 55 9.72 -4.76 18.19
C LEU A 55 9.32 -6.23 18.21
N PRO A 56 8.03 -6.54 17.98
CA PRO A 56 7.61 -7.88 17.61
C PRO A 56 8.37 -8.38 16.37
N ASN A 57 8.64 -9.67 16.28
CA ASN A 57 9.48 -10.21 15.19
C ASN A 57 9.15 -11.66 14.82
N ASN A 58 9.52 -12.06 13.60
CA ASN A 58 9.28 -13.40 13.06
C ASN A 58 7.79 -13.80 13.11
N LEU A 59 6.94 -12.93 12.57
CA LEU A 59 5.49 -13.13 12.51
C LEU A 59 5.08 -13.53 11.09
N VAL A 60 4.30 -14.60 10.96
CA VAL A 60 3.89 -15.14 9.66
C VAL A 60 2.38 -15.35 9.59
N PHE A 61 1.76 -14.82 8.54
CA PHE A 61 0.36 -15.06 8.17
C PHE A 61 0.36 -15.84 6.86
N ASP A 62 -0.14 -17.08 6.90
CA ASP A 62 -0.05 -18.05 5.80
C ASP A 62 -1.44 -18.64 5.52
N ARG A 63 -1.94 -18.49 4.29
CA ARG A 63 -3.28 -18.95 3.90
C ARG A 63 -4.38 -18.41 4.82
N CYS A 64 -4.22 -17.18 5.27
CA CYS A 64 -5.19 -16.50 6.12
C CYS A 64 -6.23 -15.74 5.29
N TYR A 65 -7.43 -15.60 5.85
CA TYR A 65 -8.45 -14.68 5.33
C TYR A 65 -8.64 -13.55 6.34
N ILE A 66 -8.25 -12.33 5.98
CA ILE A 66 -8.28 -11.17 6.88
C ILE A 66 -9.15 -10.13 6.22
N HIS A 67 -10.28 -9.79 6.82
CA HIS A 67 -11.22 -8.91 6.13
C HIS A 67 -11.90 -7.91 7.06
N GLY A 68 -12.27 -6.77 6.49
CA GLY A 68 -13.17 -5.82 7.12
C GLY A 68 -14.63 -6.26 7.06
N ASP A 69 -15.53 -5.40 7.54
CA ASP A 69 -16.96 -5.62 7.34
C ASP A 69 -17.34 -5.42 5.86
N PRO A 70 -18.08 -6.33 5.21
CA PRO A 70 -18.43 -6.17 3.80
C PRO A 70 -19.24 -4.89 3.50
N ALA A 71 -20.01 -4.39 4.46
CA ALA A 71 -20.82 -3.17 4.32
C ALA A 71 -20.08 -1.93 4.83
N ALA A 72 -19.42 -2.00 5.99
CA ALA A 72 -18.79 -0.84 6.64
C ALA A 72 -17.28 -0.71 6.38
N GLY A 73 -16.62 -1.81 6.01
CA GLY A 73 -15.18 -1.91 5.84
C GLY A 73 -14.41 -2.01 7.16
N ALA A 74 -13.09 -1.90 7.06
CA ALA A 74 -12.17 -1.68 8.17
C ALA A 74 -11.03 -0.76 7.72
N GLN A 75 -10.36 -0.09 8.67
CA GLN A 75 -9.28 0.84 8.32
C GLN A 75 -8.02 0.10 7.87
N ARG A 76 -7.61 -0.98 8.56
CA ARG A 76 -6.42 -1.74 8.17
C ARG A 76 -6.60 -3.24 8.26
N GLY A 77 -5.96 -3.96 7.34
CA GLY A 77 -5.78 -5.41 7.44
C GLY A 77 -4.69 -5.73 8.44
N ILE A 78 -3.44 -5.45 8.07
CA ILE A 78 -2.27 -5.67 8.92
C ILE A 78 -1.45 -4.39 9.02
N LEU A 79 -1.27 -3.90 10.26
CA LEU A 79 -0.19 -2.97 10.58
C LEU A 79 1.04 -3.79 11.00
N MET A 80 2.13 -3.72 10.23
CA MET A 80 3.34 -4.53 10.36
C MET A 80 4.46 -3.76 11.08
N ASP A 81 4.17 -3.08 12.18
CA ASP A 81 5.21 -2.39 12.98
C ASP A 81 5.98 -3.42 13.81
N SER A 82 6.85 -4.14 13.11
CA SER A 82 7.58 -5.32 13.55
C SER A 82 8.96 -5.35 12.90
N ALA A 83 9.91 -6.04 13.51
CA ALA A 83 11.25 -6.23 12.93
C ALA A 83 11.26 -7.26 11.79
N SER A 84 10.28 -8.17 11.72
CA SER A 84 10.08 -8.99 10.52
C SER A 84 8.68 -9.59 10.48
N THR A 85 8.03 -9.46 9.31
CA THR A 85 6.70 -10.04 9.06
C THR A 85 6.60 -10.59 7.64
N ALA A 86 5.94 -11.76 7.51
CA ALA A 86 5.56 -12.34 6.23
C ALA A 86 4.04 -12.53 6.14
N VAL A 87 3.45 -12.09 5.03
CA VAL A 87 2.06 -12.32 4.65
C VAL A 87 2.08 -13.07 3.33
N ILE A 88 1.72 -14.35 3.36
CA ILE A 88 1.85 -15.26 2.23
C ILE A 88 0.57 -16.02 1.96
N ASP A 89 0.28 -16.26 0.68
CA ASP A 89 -0.82 -17.12 0.23
C ASP A 89 -2.19 -16.72 0.81
N SER A 90 -2.36 -15.45 1.21
CA SER A 90 -3.48 -14.97 2.02
C SER A 90 -4.43 -14.06 1.23
N TYR A 91 -5.64 -13.89 1.76
CA TYR A 91 -6.69 -13.09 1.15
C TYR A 91 -7.07 -11.94 2.08
N LEU A 92 -6.88 -10.70 1.63
CA LEU A 92 -7.15 -9.48 2.38
C LEU A 92 -8.20 -8.65 1.65
N SER A 93 -9.38 -8.45 2.24
CA SER A 93 -10.50 -7.74 1.57
C SER A 93 -11.24 -6.74 2.44
N ASP A 94 -12.03 -5.88 1.80
CA ASP A 94 -12.94 -4.93 2.46
C ASP A 94 -12.24 -3.88 3.36
N PHE A 95 -10.99 -3.51 3.05
CA PHE A 95 -10.33 -2.38 3.70
C PHE A 95 -10.72 -1.07 3.01
N LYS A 96 -11.82 -0.47 3.49
CA LYS A 96 -12.46 0.71 2.92
C LYS A 96 -13.09 1.57 4.00
N LEU A 97 -13.00 2.88 3.86
CA LEU A 97 -13.65 3.86 4.74
C LEU A 97 -14.03 5.11 3.92
N THR A 98 -15.04 5.84 4.40
CA THR A 98 -15.50 7.10 3.78
C THR A 98 -14.83 8.34 4.37
N THR A 99 -14.18 8.22 5.52
CA THR A 99 -13.65 9.35 6.31
C THR A 99 -12.13 9.42 6.35
N SER A 100 -11.44 8.32 6.02
CA SER A 100 -9.98 8.24 6.04
C SER A 100 -9.49 7.19 5.05
N GLN A 101 -8.18 7.17 4.81
CA GLN A 101 -7.57 6.12 4.01
C GLN A 101 -7.62 4.78 4.77
N ALA A 102 -8.11 3.76 4.07
CA ALA A 102 -8.03 2.38 4.51
C ALA A 102 -6.96 1.62 3.72
N LEU A 103 -6.20 0.75 4.40
CA LEU A 103 -5.02 0.09 3.85
C LEU A 103 -5.07 -1.43 4.07
N ALA A 104 -4.82 -2.26 3.06
CA ALA A 104 -4.76 -3.69 3.30
C ALA A 104 -3.55 -4.05 4.18
N ILE A 105 -2.38 -3.48 3.87
CA ILE A 105 -1.14 -3.66 4.63
C ILE A 105 -0.42 -2.31 4.78
N GLN A 106 0.10 -2.05 5.97
CA GLN A 106 0.92 -0.87 6.25
C GLN A 106 2.09 -1.22 7.16
N SER A 107 3.24 -0.54 7.03
CA SER A 107 4.22 -0.41 8.10
C SER A 107 4.64 1.06 8.23
N GLN A 108 4.70 1.55 9.46
CA GLN A 108 5.05 2.92 9.84
C GLN A 108 6.29 2.96 10.75
N ASN A 109 6.54 1.90 11.51
CA ASN A 109 7.58 1.83 12.54
C ASN A 109 8.36 0.50 12.53
N GLY A 110 8.30 -0.25 11.42
CA GLY A 110 9.03 -1.50 11.27
C GLY A 110 10.23 -1.37 10.31
N PRO A 111 11.45 -1.80 10.71
CA PRO A 111 12.65 -1.69 9.88
C PRO A 111 12.71 -2.74 8.75
N GLY A 112 11.92 -3.81 8.84
CA GLY A 112 11.99 -4.96 7.94
C GLY A 112 13.07 -5.98 8.34
N PRO A 113 13.13 -7.13 7.65
CA PRO A 113 12.56 -7.39 6.33
C PRO A 113 11.05 -7.68 6.32
N PHE A 114 10.42 -7.43 5.18
CA PHE A 114 8.99 -7.70 4.95
C PHE A 114 8.76 -8.56 3.71
N LYS A 115 7.81 -9.50 3.81
CA LYS A 115 7.41 -10.35 2.69
C LYS A 115 5.90 -10.30 2.51
N VAL A 116 5.44 -9.86 1.34
CA VAL A 116 4.04 -9.86 0.91
C VAL A 116 3.98 -10.61 -0.41
N VAL A 117 3.66 -11.91 -0.36
CA VAL A 117 3.78 -12.80 -1.53
C VAL A 117 2.55 -13.64 -1.77
N ASN A 118 2.11 -13.70 -3.04
CA ASN A 118 0.99 -14.54 -3.49
C ASN A 118 -0.32 -14.28 -2.74
N ASN A 119 -0.62 -13.02 -2.43
CA ASN A 119 -1.85 -12.63 -1.77
C ASN A 119 -2.87 -12.02 -2.74
N TYR A 120 -4.15 -12.07 -2.37
CA TYR A 120 -5.17 -11.16 -2.91
C TYR A 120 -5.35 -9.98 -1.94
N LEU A 121 -5.31 -8.74 -2.45
CA LEU A 121 -5.27 -7.53 -1.63
C LEU A 121 -6.28 -6.48 -2.14
N GLU A 122 -7.27 -6.15 -1.31
CA GLU A 122 -8.16 -5.01 -1.55
C GLU A 122 -7.92 -3.90 -0.52
N GLY A 123 -7.63 -2.70 -1.01
CA GLY A 123 -7.62 -1.48 -0.21
C GLY A 123 -8.23 -0.34 -1.01
N ALA A 124 -9.26 0.31 -0.47
CA ALA A 124 -9.85 1.48 -1.13
C ALA A 124 -8.83 2.61 -1.15
N GLY A 125 -8.26 2.95 0.00
CA GLY A 125 -7.16 3.90 0.11
C GLY A 125 -5.91 3.34 -0.56
N THR A 126 -5.19 2.47 0.16
CA THR A 126 -3.93 1.89 -0.32
C THR A 126 -3.92 0.36 -0.22
N GLY A 127 -3.34 -0.33 -1.19
CA GLY A 127 -3.11 -1.77 -1.06
C GLY A 127 -2.02 -2.05 -0.03
N VAL A 128 -0.79 -1.67 -0.35
CA VAL A 128 0.39 -1.79 0.53
C VAL A 128 1.06 -0.42 0.70
N GLY A 129 1.37 -0.04 1.93
CA GLY A 129 2.04 1.22 2.26
C GLY A 129 3.24 1.07 3.20
N PHE A 130 4.34 1.77 2.90
CA PHE A 130 5.47 1.93 3.81
C PHE A 130 5.77 3.40 4.07
N GLY A 131 5.69 3.79 5.34
CA GLY A 131 5.71 5.20 5.78
C GLY A 131 4.31 5.76 6.02
N GLY A 132 4.14 7.06 5.75
CA GLY A 132 2.88 7.80 5.94
C GLY A 132 2.63 8.26 7.38
N TRP A 133 3.60 8.06 8.27
CA TRP A 133 3.62 8.58 9.64
C TRP A 133 5.05 8.64 10.16
N ILE A 134 5.32 9.49 11.16
CA ILE A 134 6.63 9.60 11.84
C ILE A 134 6.87 8.34 12.68
N PRO A 135 7.89 7.50 12.36
CA PRO A 135 8.26 6.36 13.20
C PRO A 135 8.64 6.85 14.61
N THR A 136 8.26 6.08 15.63
CA THR A 136 8.72 6.33 17.01
C THR A 136 10.17 5.89 17.21
N ILE A 137 10.69 5.00 16.36
CA ILE A 137 12.10 4.61 16.32
C ILE A 137 12.89 5.66 15.51
N PRO A 138 13.89 6.33 16.11
CA PRO A 138 14.66 7.36 15.42
C PRO A 138 15.38 6.84 14.17
N ASN A 139 15.39 7.64 13.09
CA ASN A 139 16.08 7.35 11.83
C ASN A 139 15.62 6.05 11.13
N LEU A 140 14.45 5.53 11.47
CA LEU A 140 13.93 4.30 10.87
C LEU A 140 13.53 4.54 9.40
N VAL A 141 13.98 3.64 8.53
CA VAL A 141 13.55 3.50 7.13
C VAL A 141 13.20 2.02 6.92
N SER A 142 11.96 1.71 6.54
CA SER A 142 11.58 0.34 6.23
C SER A 142 12.43 -0.20 5.09
N SER A 143 13.01 -1.38 5.25
CA SER A 143 13.98 -1.91 4.32
C SER A 143 13.74 -3.37 3.97
N ASP A 144 14.30 -3.81 2.84
CA ASP A 144 14.34 -5.23 2.44
C ASP A 144 12.92 -5.82 2.31
N VAL A 145 12.15 -5.23 1.39
CA VAL A 145 10.73 -5.53 1.17
C VAL A 145 10.54 -6.33 -0.12
N GLU A 146 9.92 -7.51 -0.02
CA GLU A 146 9.50 -8.33 -1.15
C GLU A 146 7.98 -8.25 -1.33
N ILE A 147 7.51 -7.68 -2.43
CA ILE A 147 6.10 -7.66 -2.86
C ILE A 147 6.02 -8.43 -4.18
N ARG A 148 5.64 -9.71 -4.13
CA ARG A 148 5.72 -10.57 -5.33
C ARG A 148 4.50 -11.46 -5.57
N GLY A 149 4.06 -11.51 -6.83
CA GLY A 149 2.98 -12.43 -7.25
C GLY A 149 1.62 -12.14 -6.62
N ASN A 150 1.40 -10.95 -6.08
CA ASN A 150 0.11 -10.59 -5.49
C ASN A 150 -0.87 -10.11 -6.54
N TYR A 151 -2.16 -10.25 -6.25
CA TYR A 151 -3.24 -9.61 -6.99
C TYR A 151 -3.85 -8.47 -6.16
N PHE A 152 -3.52 -7.24 -6.53
CA PHE A 152 -4.14 -6.03 -6.03
C PHE A 152 -5.37 -5.72 -6.87
N ALA A 153 -6.53 -5.70 -6.24
CA ALA A 153 -7.79 -5.41 -6.91
C ALA A 153 -8.58 -4.38 -6.12
N ARG A 154 -9.31 -3.52 -6.83
CA ARG A 154 -10.36 -2.70 -6.24
C ARG A 154 -11.69 -3.00 -6.94
N PRO A 155 -12.70 -3.52 -6.23
CA PRO A 155 -14.00 -3.82 -6.85
C PRO A 155 -14.61 -2.57 -7.49
N LEU A 156 -15.09 -2.68 -8.74
CA LEU A 156 -15.81 -1.58 -9.41
C LEU A 156 -17.09 -1.17 -8.68
N SER A 157 -17.63 -2.04 -7.81
CA SER A 157 -18.71 -1.69 -6.91
C SER A 157 -18.35 -0.58 -5.91
N TRP A 158 -17.07 -0.28 -5.72
CA TRP A 158 -16.58 0.82 -4.89
C TRP A 158 -16.44 2.14 -5.67
N ARG A 159 -16.64 2.12 -7.00
CA ARG A 159 -16.40 3.26 -7.87
C ARG A 159 -17.69 4.04 -8.15
N VAL A 160 -17.74 5.29 -7.69
CA VAL A 160 -18.85 6.20 -8.01
C VAL A 160 -19.01 6.34 -9.53
N GLY A 161 -20.23 6.16 -10.02
CA GLY A 161 -20.57 6.29 -11.45
C GLY A 161 -20.28 5.05 -12.29
N ASP A 162 -19.80 3.96 -11.69
CA ASP A 162 -19.75 2.66 -12.36
C ASP A 162 -21.14 1.98 -12.36
N PRO A 163 -21.53 1.21 -13.39
CA PRO A 163 -22.78 0.43 -13.36
C PRO A 163 -22.89 -0.54 -12.18
N ALA A 164 -21.76 -1.03 -11.65
CA ALA A 164 -21.72 -1.92 -10.49
C ALA A 164 -21.73 -1.19 -9.14
N TYR A 165 -21.70 0.15 -9.13
CA TYR A 165 -21.53 0.96 -7.92
C TYR A 165 -22.56 0.63 -6.84
N ALA A 166 -22.07 0.28 -5.64
CA ALA A 166 -22.89 -0.15 -4.51
C ALA A 166 -23.42 1.00 -3.63
N GLY A 167 -23.20 2.26 -4.01
CA GLY A 167 -23.82 3.41 -3.36
C GLY A 167 -22.99 4.11 -2.29
N THR A 168 -21.82 3.58 -1.89
CA THR A 168 -20.97 4.20 -0.86
C THR A 168 -19.65 4.77 -1.42
N PRO A 169 -19.38 6.08 -1.25
CA PRO A 169 -18.21 6.73 -1.84
C PRO A 169 -16.99 6.57 -0.94
N TRP A 170 -16.27 5.47 -1.13
CA TRP A 170 -15.05 5.18 -0.36
C TRP A 170 -13.90 6.13 -0.73
N VAL A 171 -13.04 6.44 0.24
CA VAL A 171 -11.80 7.20 0.01
C VAL A 171 -10.84 6.32 -0.76
N VAL A 172 -10.42 6.80 -1.94
CA VAL A 172 -9.59 6.05 -2.88
C VAL A 172 -8.23 6.71 -3.09
N ALA A 173 -7.15 5.92 -3.07
CA ALA A 173 -5.79 6.34 -3.41
C ALA A 173 -5.09 5.30 -4.31
N ASN A 174 -3.82 4.96 -4.04
CA ASN A 174 -2.93 4.20 -4.94
C ASN A 174 -2.80 2.73 -4.48
N PHE A 175 -2.47 1.76 -5.32
CA PHE A 175 -2.25 0.38 -4.84
C PHE A 175 -0.99 0.23 -4.00
N LEU A 176 0.08 0.92 -4.39
CA LEU A 176 1.35 0.93 -3.66
C LEU A 176 1.75 2.37 -3.36
N GLN A 177 2.06 2.63 -2.10
CA GLN A 177 2.58 3.91 -1.64
C GLN A 177 3.86 3.71 -0.84
N LEU A 178 4.96 4.30 -1.32
CA LEU A 178 6.23 4.34 -0.60
C LEU A 178 6.56 5.78 -0.28
N THR A 179 6.65 6.11 1.00
CA THR A 179 7.09 7.42 1.49
C THR A 179 8.29 7.38 2.41
N ASN A 180 8.58 6.20 2.98
CA ASN A 180 9.80 5.95 3.74
C ASN A 180 10.20 4.47 3.66
N ALA A 181 10.80 4.06 2.53
CA ALA A 181 11.23 2.68 2.29
C ALA A 181 12.44 2.58 1.35
N GLN A 182 13.28 1.55 1.52
CA GLN A 182 14.40 1.28 0.63
C GLN A 182 14.59 -0.21 0.34
N ARG A 183 15.24 -0.54 -0.79
CA ARG A 183 15.47 -1.93 -1.22
C ARG A 183 14.15 -2.70 -1.31
N VAL A 184 13.28 -2.23 -2.19
CA VAL A 184 11.93 -2.78 -2.40
C VAL A 184 11.86 -3.47 -3.75
N LEU A 185 11.58 -4.77 -3.73
CA LEU A 185 11.29 -5.57 -4.91
C LEU A 185 9.78 -5.69 -5.09
N VAL A 186 9.28 -5.22 -6.22
CA VAL A 186 7.88 -5.34 -6.66
C VAL A 186 7.86 -6.12 -7.96
N ASP A 187 7.60 -7.42 -7.88
CA ASP A 187 7.78 -8.32 -9.02
C ASP A 187 6.55 -9.18 -9.32
N GLY A 188 6.15 -9.32 -10.58
CA GLY A 188 5.14 -10.30 -10.99
C GLY A 188 3.74 -10.09 -10.40
N ASN A 189 3.40 -8.87 -9.94
CA ASN A 189 2.09 -8.58 -9.37
C ASN A 189 1.09 -8.14 -10.44
N ILE A 190 -0.21 -8.27 -10.14
CA ILE A 190 -1.30 -7.68 -10.93
C ILE A 190 -1.93 -6.56 -10.12
N PHE A 191 -2.11 -5.40 -10.75
CA PHE A 191 -2.80 -4.24 -10.22
C PHE A 191 -4.00 -3.93 -11.11
N GLU A 192 -5.22 -4.06 -10.60
CA GLU A 192 -6.45 -3.92 -11.40
C GLU A 192 -7.46 -2.96 -10.78
N SER A 193 -7.96 -2.04 -11.60
CA SER A 193 -9.04 -1.10 -11.26
C SER A 193 -8.61 -0.02 -10.28
N ASN A 194 -7.95 1.02 -10.78
CA ASN A 194 -7.55 2.16 -9.95
C ASN A 194 -7.98 3.50 -10.54
N TRP A 195 -8.74 4.28 -9.79
CA TRP A 195 -9.31 5.55 -10.26
C TRP A 195 -8.94 6.71 -9.34
N LYS A 196 -9.11 7.94 -9.84
CA LYS A 196 -8.99 9.16 -9.02
C LYS A 196 -9.96 9.14 -7.83
N GLY A 197 -9.47 9.44 -6.62
CA GLY A 197 -10.28 9.60 -5.42
C GLY A 197 -9.87 10.85 -4.64
N GLY A 198 -10.82 11.76 -4.36
CA GLY A 198 -10.50 13.02 -3.69
C GLY A 198 -9.37 13.79 -4.40
N ASP A 199 -8.30 14.08 -3.65
CA ASP A 199 -7.10 14.77 -4.11
C ASP A 199 -6.01 13.83 -4.67
N GLN A 200 -6.28 12.52 -4.75
CA GLN A 200 -5.37 11.55 -5.34
C GLN A 200 -5.64 11.43 -6.84
N ASP A 201 -4.63 11.74 -7.66
CA ASP A 201 -4.75 11.83 -9.12
C ASP A 201 -4.98 10.50 -9.86
N GLY A 202 -5.12 9.40 -9.13
CA GLY A 202 -5.44 8.08 -9.69
C GLY A 202 -4.24 7.33 -10.26
N PHE A 203 -3.03 7.57 -9.74
CA PHE A 203 -1.87 6.73 -10.03
C PHE A 203 -1.99 5.37 -9.36
N ALA A 204 -1.60 4.30 -10.05
CA ALA A 204 -1.57 2.97 -9.46
C ALA A 204 -0.45 2.86 -8.41
N LEU A 205 0.66 3.55 -8.63
CA LEU A 205 1.82 3.58 -7.74
C LEU A 205 2.22 5.02 -7.42
N SER A 206 2.59 5.27 -6.16
CA SER A 206 3.19 6.54 -5.73
C SER A 206 4.49 6.29 -4.97
N LEU A 207 5.60 6.78 -5.53
CA LEU A 207 6.95 6.70 -5.01
C LEU A 207 7.43 8.12 -4.72
N ALA A 208 7.39 8.55 -3.47
CA ALA A 208 7.79 9.91 -3.11
C ALA A 208 8.25 9.94 -1.65
N PRO A 209 9.54 10.21 -1.35
CA PRO A 209 9.96 10.50 0.01
C PRO A 209 9.13 11.67 0.56
N VAL A 210 8.58 11.52 1.77
CA VAL A 210 7.79 12.58 2.40
C VAL A 210 8.31 12.78 3.80
N ASP A 211 8.70 14.02 4.14
CA ASP A 211 8.97 14.39 5.51
C ASP A 211 7.65 14.75 6.20
N GLN A 212 7.04 13.77 6.88
CA GLN A 212 5.74 13.95 7.51
C GLN A 212 5.78 15.07 8.56
N ASN A 213 5.18 16.21 8.22
CA ASN A 213 5.08 17.41 9.06
C ASN A 213 6.45 17.95 9.55
N GLY A 214 7.55 17.69 8.83
CA GLY A 214 8.90 18.13 9.24
C GLY A 214 9.54 17.27 10.34
N GLY A 215 9.01 16.08 10.62
CA GLY A 215 9.41 15.21 11.74
C GLY A 215 10.35 14.05 11.38
N MET A 216 10.69 13.88 10.11
CA MET A 216 11.47 12.76 9.58
C MET A 216 12.31 13.18 8.34
N PRO A 217 13.29 14.09 8.48
CA PRO A 217 14.13 14.54 7.37
C PRO A 217 15.00 13.43 6.73
N TRP A 218 15.10 12.27 7.40
CA TRP A 218 15.74 11.07 6.87
C TRP A 218 14.82 10.23 5.96
N ALA A 219 13.55 10.61 5.80
CA ALA A 219 12.60 9.89 4.96
C ALA A 219 13.18 9.65 3.57
N THR A 220 13.19 8.39 3.15
CA THR A 220 13.89 7.95 1.95
C THR A 220 13.00 7.04 1.13
N VAL A 221 13.01 7.20 -0.19
CA VAL A 221 12.49 6.21 -1.15
C VAL A 221 13.60 5.93 -2.15
N GLN A 222 14.23 4.75 -2.07
CA GLN A 222 15.35 4.41 -2.94
C GLN A 222 15.54 2.91 -3.16
N ASP A 223 16.29 2.55 -4.20
CA ASP A 223 16.57 1.14 -4.54
C ASP A 223 15.28 0.36 -4.79
N ILE A 224 14.46 0.86 -5.71
CA ILE A 224 13.16 0.29 -6.05
C ILE A 224 13.27 -0.47 -7.36
N THR A 225 12.87 -1.74 -7.35
CA THR A 225 12.77 -2.58 -8.55
C THR A 225 11.32 -2.94 -8.80
N PHE A 226 10.75 -2.45 -9.90
CA PHE A 226 9.39 -2.74 -10.34
C PHE A 226 9.44 -3.51 -11.67
N THR A 227 9.28 -4.83 -11.60
CA THR A 227 9.50 -5.73 -12.75
C THR A 227 8.39 -6.76 -12.98
N HIS A 228 8.15 -7.13 -14.23
CA HIS A 228 7.20 -8.20 -14.60
C HIS A 228 5.77 -8.04 -14.08
N ASN A 229 5.37 -6.82 -13.69
CA ASN A 229 4.03 -6.55 -13.19
C ASN A 229 3.06 -6.26 -14.34
N ILE A 230 1.77 -6.50 -14.07
CA ILE A 230 0.66 -6.05 -14.92
C ILE A 230 -0.06 -4.94 -14.17
N VAL A 231 -0.11 -3.74 -14.74
CA VAL A 231 -0.98 -2.65 -14.27
C VAL A 231 -2.07 -2.46 -15.30
N ARG A 232 -3.33 -2.66 -14.90
CA ARG A 232 -4.45 -2.58 -15.83
C ARG A 232 -5.68 -1.86 -15.31
N HIS A 233 -6.44 -1.31 -16.25
CA HIS A 233 -7.70 -0.64 -15.98
C HIS A 233 -7.52 0.45 -14.91
N SER A 234 -6.64 1.42 -15.18
CA SER A 234 -6.28 2.45 -14.21
C SER A 234 -6.33 3.85 -14.80
N THR A 235 -6.64 4.87 -13.99
CA THR A 235 -6.57 6.28 -14.38
C THR A 235 -5.14 6.63 -14.83
N ALA A 236 -4.12 6.30 -14.05
CA ALA A 236 -2.72 6.64 -14.34
C ALA A 236 -1.75 5.56 -13.86
N GLY A 237 -0.54 5.54 -14.41
CA GLY A 237 0.48 4.54 -14.10
C GLY A 237 1.24 4.85 -12.79
N VAL A 238 2.47 5.33 -12.91
CA VAL A 238 3.40 5.52 -11.79
C VAL A 238 3.71 7.00 -11.58
N HIS A 239 3.51 7.46 -10.34
CA HIS A 239 3.99 8.75 -9.85
C HIS A 239 5.31 8.59 -9.10
N MET A 240 6.29 9.41 -9.46
CA MET A 240 7.63 9.49 -8.87
C MET A 240 7.91 10.95 -8.47
N GLY A 241 7.83 11.25 -7.18
CA GLY A 241 8.17 12.56 -6.63
C GLY A 241 9.63 12.58 -6.18
N GLY A 242 10.41 13.52 -6.73
CA GLY A 242 11.85 13.67 -6.48
C GLY A 242 12.17 14.21 -5.09
N TRP A 243 11.99 15.50 -4.90
CA TRP A 243 12.14 16.20 -3.63
C TRP A 243 10.78 16.51 -3.01
N ASP A 244 10.68 16.36 -1.68
CA ASP A 244 9.60 16.96 -0.91
C ASP A 244 9.85 18.47 -0.77
N ASN A 245 9.03 19.24 -1.50
CA ASN A 245 9.13 20.70 -1.55
C ASN A 245 8.38 21.41 -0.41
N LEU A 246 7.63 20.68 0.43
CA LEU A 246 6.94 21.23 1.58
C LEU A 246 7.81 21.09 2.84
N TYR A 247 8.37 19.90 3.05
CA TYR A 247 9.30 19.61 4.15
C TYR A 247 10.50 18.82 3.58
N PRO A 248 11.73 19.36 3.61
CA PRO A 248 12.86 18.69 2.99
C PRO A 248 13.15 17.29 3.57
N SER A 249 13.08 16.27 2.72
CA SER A 249 13.50 14.88 2.98
C SER A 249 14.64 14.46 2.04
N GLN A 250 14.98 13.18 1.98
CA GLN A 250 15.94 12.67 0.99
C GLN A 250 15.32 12.65 -0.42
N GLN A 251 16.16 12.71 -1.46
CA GLN A 251 15.71 12.62 -2.85
C GLN A 251 15.26 11.20 -3.21
N LEU A 252 14.19 11.06 -4.00
CA LEU A 252 13.88 9.79 -4.67
C LEU A 252 15.02 9.42 -5.62
N GLN A 253 15.56 8.22 -5.45
CA GLN A 253 16.67 7.78 -6.29
C GLN A 253 16.76 6.28 -6.54
N ARG A 254 17.36 5.89 -7.67
CA ARG A 254 17.68 4.50 -8.03
C ARG A 254 16.41 3.65 -8.15
N VAL A 255 15.59 4.00 -9.13
CA VAL A 255 14.32 3.33 -9.45
C VAL A 255 14.47 2.62 -10.80
N LEU A 256 14.22 1.33 -10.83
CA LEU A 256 14.14 0.52 -12.05
C LEU A 256 12.68 0.14 -12.31
N ILE A 257 12.15 0.53 -13.46
CA ILE A 257 10.84 0.12 -13.98
C ILE A 257 11.11 -0.66 -15.26
N GLN A 258 11.03 -1.99 -15.22
CA GLN A 258 11.43 -2.82 -16.35
C GLN A 258 10.53 -4.03 -16.63
N ASN A 259 10.32 -4.38 -17.90
CA ASN A 259 9.58 -5.59 -18.30
C ASN A 259 8.14 -5.67 -17.75
N ASN A 260 7.46 -4.54 -17.56
CA ASN A 260 6.07 -4.52 -17.11
C ASN A 260 5.10 -4.36 -18.29
N LEU A 261 3.86 -4.82 -18.08
CA LEU A 261 2.73 -4.58 -18.98
C LEU A 261 1.77 -3.57 -18.36
N PHE A 262 1.59 -2.45 -19.02
CA PHE A 262 0.57 -1.45 -18.69
C PHE A 262 -0.53 -1.51 -19.76
N THR A 263 -1.78 -1.78 -19.38
CA THR A 263 -2.87 -1.85 -20.35
C THR A 263 -4.11 -1.11 -19.85
N ASP A 264 -4.81 -0.45 -20.76
CA ASP A 264 -5.99 0.35 -20.40
C ASP A 264 -5.65 1.40 -19.31
N ILE A 265 -4.57 2.16 -19.55
CA ILE A 265 -4.20 3.32 -18.73
C ILE A 265 -4.92 4.54 -19.28
N GLY A 266 -5.70 5.20 -18.42
CA GLY A 266 -6.71 6.19 -18.79
C GLY A 266 -8.14 5.67 -18.76
N ALA A 267 -8.37 4.45 -18.23
CA ALA A 267 -9.68 3.78 -18.16
C ALA A 267 -10.82 4.66 -17.60
N PHE A 268 -10.51 5.57 -16.68
CA PHE A 268 -11.48 6.41 -15.99
C PHE A 268 -11.30 7.91 -16.27
N ALA A 269 -11.09 8.28 -17.54
CA ALA A 269 -10.83 9.66 -17.95
C ALA A 269 -11.88 10.69 -17.49
N THR A 270 -13.15 10.28 -17.40
CA THR A 270 -14.25 11.15 -16.95
C THR A 270 -14.16 11.54 -15.47
N ASN A 271 -13.34 10.85 -14.67
CA ASN A 271 -13.12 11.15 -13.25
C ASN A 271 -12.07 12.25 -13.03
N GLY A 272 -11.40 12.71 -14.09
CA GLY A 272 -10.30 13.69 -14.03
C GLY A 272 -8.99 13.08 -13.50
N GLY A 273 -8.17 13.93 -12.87
CA GLY A 273 -6.85 13.54 -12.36
C GLY A 273 -5.82 13.45 -13.49
N SER A 274 -4.83 12.57 -13.33
CA SER A 274 -3.76 12.38 -14.31
C SER A 274 -4.10 11.34 -15.38
N ALA A 275 -5.36 11.31 -15.83
CA ALA A 275 -5.88 10.28 -16.73
C ALA A 275 -4.99 10.04 -17.96
N GLY A 276 -4.60 8.78 -18.17
CA GLY A 276 -3.77 8.34 -19.29
C GLY A 276 -2.27 8.62 -19.12
N ARG A 277 -1.84 9.33 -18.06
CA ARG A 277 -0.43 9.57 -17.78
C ARG A 277 0.22 8.28 -17.30
N LEU A 278 1.18 7.78 -18.06
CA LEU A 278 1.83 6.51 -17.74
C LEU A 278 2.93 6.69 -16.69
N PHE A 279 3.94 7.51 -16.98
CA PHE A 279 5.02 7.82 -16.03
C PHE A 279 5.07 9.31 -15.72
N GLN A 280 5.06 9.64 -14.44
CA GLN A 280 5.27 11.00 -13.95
C GLN A 280 6.48 11.06 -13.05
N LEU A 281 7.48 11.86 -13.43
CA LEU A 281 8.59 12.26 -12.59
C LEU A 281 8.39 13.74 -12.27
N ARG A 282 8.26 14.10 -11.00
CA ARG A 282 8.23 15.50 -10.57
C ARG A 282 9.43 15.80 -9.70
N ASP A 283 9.72 17.09 -9.60
CA ASP A 283 10.59 17.65 -8.56
C ASP A 283 11.97 16.97 -8.50
N GLY A 284 12.48 16.56 -9.67
CA GLY A 284 13.85 16.10 -9.83
C GLY A 284 14.20 14.72 -9.28
N ALA A 285 13.43 13.67 -9.57
CA ALA A 285 13.83 12.28 -9.25
C ALA A 285 15.17 11.89 -9.91
N ALA A 286 16.06 11.21 -9.17
CA ALA A 286 17.41 10.87 -9.65
C ALA A 286 17.56 9.39 -10.02
N ASN A 287 18.41 9.08 -11.00
CA ASN A 287 18.78 7.70 -11.36
C ASN A 287 17.55 6.78 -11.60
N VAL A 288 16.59 7.25 -12.40
CA VAL A 288 15.42 6.47 -12.80
C VAL A 288 15.70 5.80 -14.15
N VAL A 289 15.50 4.48 -14.22
CA VAL A 289 15.61 3.68 -15.43
C VAL A 289 14.23 3.12 -15.77
N ILE A 290 13.72 3.48 -16.95
CA ILE A 290 12.48 2.94 -17.51
C ILE A 290 12.88 2.19 -18.78
N ASP A 291 12.72 0.87 -18.78
CA ASP A 291 13.32 0.01 -19.80
C ASP A 291 12.41 -1.17 -20.18
N HIS A 292 12.30 -1.53 -21.46
CA HIS A 292 11.52 -2.69 -21.92
C HIS A 292 10.08 -2.86 -21.36
N ASN A 293 9.34 -1.77 -21.13
CA ASN A 293 7.93 -1.84 -20.74
C ASN A 293 7.01 -1.80 -21.97
N THR A 294 5.92 -2.57 -21.95
CA THR A 294 4.85 -2.48 -22.97
C THR A 294 3.67 -1.72 -22.39
N ALA A 295 3.18 -0.69 -23.08
CA ALA A 295 2.13 0.18 -22.55
C ALA A 295 1.05 0.55 -23.58
N PHE A 296 -0.22 0.53 -23.13
CA PHE A 296 -1.38 1.04 -23.84
C PHE A 296 -2.07 2.10 -22.98
N GLN A 297 -1.73 3.36 -23.22
CA GLN A 297 -2.24 4.53 -22.50
C GLN A 297 -2.90 5.56 -23.42
N THR A 298 -3.84 6.34 -22.90
CA THR A 298 -4.52 7.41 -23.65
C THR A 298 -3.89 8.80 -23.51
N GLY A 299 -2.97 8.98 -22.55
CA GLY A 299 -2.32 10.26 -22.26
C GLY A 299 -0.81 10.23 -22.49
N SER A 300 -0.10 11.21 -21.92
CA SER A 300 1.36 11.32 -22.09
C SER A 300 2.07 10.07 -21.53
N PRO A 301 2.94 9.42 -22.33
CA PRO A 301 3.71 8.27 -21.85
C PRO A 301 4.71 8.66 -20.75
N LEU A 302 5.23 9.88 -20.80
CA LEU A 302 6.20 10.41 -19.85
C LEU A 302 5.94 11.90 -19.61
N PHE A 303 5.95 12.30 -18.35
CA PHE A 303 6.05 13.69 -17.91
C PHE A 303 7.20 13.78 -16.92
N ALA A 304 8.10 14.76 -17.10
CA ALA A 304 9.23 15.00 -16.20
C ALA A 304 9.34 16.50 -15.88
N SER A 305 9.53 16.83 -14.60
CA SER A 305 9.90 18.18 -14.14
C SER A 305 11.01 18.11 -13.09
N VAL A 306 11.78 19.20 -13.01
CA VAL A 306 12.84 19.42 -12.02
C VAL A 306 12.47 20.55 -11.09
#